data_AF-A0A7C1GKF3-F1
#
_entry.id   AF-A0A7C1GKF3-F1
#
_cell.length_a   1.000
_cell.length_b   1.000
_cell.length_c   1.000
_cell.angle_alpha   90.00
_cell.angle_beta   90.00
_cell.angle_gamma   90.00
#
_symmetry.space_group_name_H-M   'P 1'
#
loop_
_entity.id
_entity.type
_entity.pdbx_description
1 polymer ?
#
loop_
_entity_poly.entity_id
_entity_poly.type
_entity_poly.pdbx_seq_one_letter_code
_entity_poly.pdbx_strand_id
1 'polypeptide(L)'
;REEREPLVDIINTNGEIKVIAELPGVEKKDIKLHGTETSLTISVDTPQRKYYKEVELPEKVDPKQAKSTYKNGVLEVTLPKKKEEKPKGEPIKIE
;
A
#
# COMPACT_ATOMS: atom_id res chain seq x y z
N ARG A 1 14.16 12.69 18.44
CA ARG A 1 13.87 13.07 17.04
C ARG A 1 12.48 12.56 16.76
N GLU A 2 11.54 13.44 16.41
CA GLU A 2 10.16 13.03 16.19
C GLU A 2 10.04 12.17 14.95
N GLU A 3 9.37 11.05 15.11
CA GLU A 3 8.89 10.21 14.04
C GLU A 3 7.82 11.00 13.27
N ARG A 4 8.01 11.17 11.97
CA ARG A 4 7.09 11.91 11.13
C ARG A 4 6.13 10.93 10.49
N GLU A 5 4.84 11.22 10.56
CA GLU A 5 3.88 10.56 9.68
C GLU A 5 3.96 11.20 8.29
N PRO A 6 4.16 10.41 7.22
CA PRO A 6 4.04 10.91 5.87
C PRO A 6 2.58 11.21 5.55
N LEU A 7 2.34 12.23 4.72
CA LEU A 7 1.03 12.41 4.08
C LEU A 7 0.81 11.27 3.10
N VAL A 8 -0.36 10.66 3.15
CA VAL A 8 -0.72 9.51 2.33
C VAL A 8 -2.10 9.69 1.73
N ASP A 9 -2.19 9.48 0.42
CA ASP A 9 -3.44 9.37 -0.32
C ASP A 9 -3.64 7.94 -0.83
N ILE A 10 -4.87 7.47 -0.76
CA ILE A 10 -5.29 6.15 -1.27
C ILE A 10 -6.30 6.39 -2.39
N ILE A 11 -5.97 5.91 -3.58
CA ILE A 11 -6.84 5.99 -4.75
C ILE A 11 -7.28 4.57 -5.08
N ASN A 12 -8.58 4.32 -4.93
CA ASN A 12 -9.19 3.05 -5.31
C ASN A 12 -9.73 3.14 -6.74
N THR A 13 -9.26 2.28 -7.64
CA THR A 13 -9.69 2.24 -9.04
C THR A 13 -10.23 0.86 -9.41
N ASN A 14 -10.71 0.71 -10.64
CA ASN A 14 -11.18 -0.59 -11.12
C ASN A 14 -9.99 -1.53 -11.37
N GLY A 15 -9.77 -2.48 -10.45
CA GLY A 15 -8.74 -3.52 -10.57
C GLY A 15 -7.43 -3.26 -9.82
N GLU A 16 -7.18 -2.05 -9.30
CA GLU A 16 -5.98 -1.74 -8.51
C GLU A 16 -6.23 -0.65 -7.46
N ILE A 17 -5.42 -0.67 -6.41
CA ILE A 17 -5.32 0.38 -5.41
C ILE A 17 -3.97 1.08 -5.59
N LYS A 18 -3.97 2.41 -5.57
CA LYS A 18 -2.75 3.21 -5.55
C LYS A 18 -2.58 3.89 -4.21
N VAL A 19 -1.38 3.81 -3.64
CA VAL A 19 -0.99 4.52 -2.42
C VAL A 19 0.11 5.50 -2.78
N ILE A 20 -0.11 6.78 -2.49
CA ILE A 20 0.84 7.87 -2.75
C ILE A 20 1.30 8.40 -1.39
N ALA A 21 2.62 8.47 -1.16
CA ALA A 21 3.19 8.94 0.10
C ALA A 21 4.29 9.97 -0.13
N GLU A 22 4.27 11.05 0.66
CA GLU A 22 5.30 12.10 0.62
C GLU A 22 6.44 11.82 1.60
N LEU A 23 7.64 11.65 1.05
CA LEU A 23 8.88 11.32 1.77
C LEU A 23 10.03 12.27 1.36
N PRO A 24 9.88 13.60 1.54
CA PRO A 24 10.89 14.57 1.09
C PRO A 24 12.23 14.39 1.81
N GLY A 25 13.31 14.34 1.04
CA GLY A 25 14.68 14.20 1.55
C GLY A 25 15.05 12.77 1.96
N VAL A 26 14.27 11.76 1.54
CA VAL A 26 14.59 10.34 1.73
C VAL A 26 15.23 9.79 0.45
N GLU A 27 16.29 8.99 0.58
CA GLU A 27 16.84 8.25 -0.55
C GLU A 27 16.04 6.97 -0.80
N LYS A 28 15.89 6.58 -2.07
CA LYS A 28 15.10 5.39 -2.45
C LYS A 28 15.53 4.13 -1.69
N LYS A 29 16.83 3.95 -1.46
CA LYS A 29 17.41 2.77 -0.80
C LYS A 29 17.01 2.63 0.67
N ASP A 30 16.61 3.73 1.31
CA ASP A 30 16.26 3.78 2.73
C ASP A 30 14.75 3.53 2.95
N ILE A 31 13.96 3.47 1.88
CA ILE A 31 12.52 3.19 1.93
C ILE A 31 12.31 1.68 2.00
N LYS A 32 11.68 1.22 3.07
CA LYS A 32 11.24 -0.17 3.24
C LYS A 32 9.73 -0.24 3.08
N LEU A 33 9.29 -1.09 2.15
CA LEU A 33 7.88 -1.38 1.90
C LEU A 33 7.58 -2.81 2.29
N HIS A 34 6.45 -3.00 2.96
CA HIS A 34 5.92 -4.31 3.28
C HIS A 34 4.42 -4.33 2.99
N GLY A 35 4.00 -5.16 2.04
CA GLY A 35 2.60 -5.31 1.66
C GLY A 35 2.04 -6.64 2.13
N THR A 36 0.85 -6.60 2.74
CA THR A 36 -0.01 -7.76 2.99
C THR A 36 -1.21 -7.70 2.06
N GLU A 37 -2.11 -8.68 2.11
CA GLU A 37 -3.35 -8.61 1.32
C GLU A 37 -4.23 -7.42 1.71
N THR A 38 -4.08 -6.86 2.92
CA THR A 38 -5.00 -5.86 3.48
C THR A 38 -4.31 -4.59 3.98
N SER A 39 -2.97 -4.54 3.99
CA SER A 39 -2.23 -3.36 4.45
C SER A 39 -0.93 -3.14 3.67
N LEU A 40 -0.50 -1.88 3.60
CA LEU A 40 0.82 -1.49 3.13
C LEU A 40 1.53 -0.70 4.24
N THR A 41 2.69 -1.19 4.67
CA THR A 41 3.58 -0.49 5.59
C THR A 41 4.68 0.23 4.81
N ILE A 42 4.88 1.52 5.12
CA ILE A 42 5.94 2.38 4.61
C ILE A 42 6.80 2.79 5.79
N SER A 43 8.10 2.47 5.74
CA SER A 43 9.03 2.82 6.82
C SER A 43 10.36 3.35 6.28
N VAL A 44 10.90 4.34 7.00
CA VAL A 44 12.22 4.93 6.77
C VAL A 44 12.84 5.09 8.14
N ASP A 45 14.06 4.58 8.31
CA ASP A 45 14.80 4.67 9.56
C ASP A 45 16.25 5.05 9.27
N THR A 46 16.49 6.35 9.17
CA THR A 46 17.82 6.93 8.97
C THR A 46 18.11 7.96 10.06
N PRO A 47 19.39 8.31 10.30
CA PRO A 47 19.72 9.39 11.22
C PRO A 47 19.04 10.71 10.84
N GLN A 48 18.85 11.00 9.56
CA GLN A 48 18.31 12.27 9.07
C GLN A 48 16.78 12.31 9.07
N ARG A 49 16.11 11.18 8.80
CA ARG A 49 14.65 11.08 8.65
C ARG A 49 14.13 9.78 9.24
N LYS A 50 13.05 9.87 9.99
CA LYS A 50 12.28 8.71 10.45
C LYS A 50 10.82 8.87 10.02
N TYR A 51 10.32 7.91 9.26
CA TYR A 51 8.93 7.84 8.84
C TYR A 51 8.38 6.45 9.13
N TYR A 52 7.13 6.40 9.58
CA TYR A 52 6.39 5.16 9.70
C TYR A 52 4.92 5.43 9.37
N LYS A 53 4.34 4.62 8.50
CA LYS A 53 2.91 4.60 8.25
C LYS A 53 2.47 3.20 7.89
N GLU A 54 1.43 2.73 8.55
CA GLU A 54 0.65 1.61 8.08
C GLU A 54 -0.64 2.14 7.43
N VAL A 55 -0.92 1.65 6.25
CA VAL A 55 -2.06 2.03 5.42
C VAL A 55 -2.96 0.80 5.30
N GLU A 56 -4.14 0.86 5.90
CA GLU A 56 -5.18 -0.14 5.64
C GLU A 56 -5.71 0.04 4.22
N LEU A 57 -5.76 -1.05 3.48
CA LEU A 57 -6.22 -1.06 2.10
C LEU A 57 -7.72 -1.32 2.06
N PRO A 58 -8.48 -0.56 1.24
CA PRO A 58 -9.94 -0.68 1.19
C PRO A 58 -10.42 -2.03 0.62
N GLU A 59 -9.57 -2.74 -0.12
CA GLU A 59 -9.86 -4.05 -0.71
C GLU A 59 -8.61 -4.93 -0.71
N LYS A 60 -8.81 -6.25 -0.85
CA LYS A 60 -7.70 -7.19 -0.89
C LYS A 60 -6.88 -7.02 -2.17
N VAL A 61 -5.56 -7.00 -2.01
CA VAL A 61 -4.60 -6.87 -3.13
C VAL A 61 -3.73 -8.12 -3.28
N ASP A 62 -2.99 -8.20 -4.39
CA ASP A 62 -1.89 -9.14 -4.59
C ASP A 62 -0.54 -8.39 -4.47
N PRO A 63 0.11 -8.42 -3.30
CA PRO A 63 1.39 -7.75 -3.08
C PRO A 63 2.51 -8.24 -3.99
N LYS A 64 2.42 -9.48 -4.50
CA LYS A 64 3.47 -10.06 -5.36
C LYS A 64 3.53 -9.38 -6.72
N GLN A 65 2.42 -8.77 -7.16
CA GLN A 65 2.32 -8.05 -8.42
C GLN A 65 2.43 -6.53 -8.23
N ALA A 66 2.75 -6.07 -7.02
CA ALA A 66 2.90 -4.65 -6.72
C ALA A 66 4.02 -4.01 -7.55
N LYS A 67 3.82 -2.76 -7.93
CA LYS A 67 4.85 -1.92 -8.57
C LYS A 67 5.00 -0.64 -7.77
N SER A 68 6.21 -0.10 -7.74
CA SER A 68 6.46 1.18 -7.09
C SER A 68 7.36 2.09 -7.92
N THR A 69 7.10 3.39 -7.84
CA THR A 69 7.96 4.43 -8.39
C THR A 69 8.26 5.45 -7.30
N TYR A 70 9.45 6.03 -7.35
CA TYR A 70 9.85 7.07 -6.40
C TYR A 70 10.56 8.18 -7.15
N LYS A 71 9.98 9.37 -7.13
CA LYS A 71 10.48 10.53 -7.87
C LYS A 71 10.21 11.79 -7.08
N ASN A 72 11.24 12.65 -6.94
CA ASN A 72 11.13 13.97 -6.31
C ASN A 72 10.49 13.94 -4.91
N GLY A 73 10.80 12.93 -4.10
CA GLY A 73 10.26 12.82 -2.74
C GLY A 73 8.85 12.24 -2.66
N VAL A 74 8.27 11.77 -3.77
CA VAL A 74 6.93 11.15 -3.79
C VAL A 74 7.07 9.68 -4.17
N LEU A 75 6.54 8.81 -3.31
CA LEU A 75 6.42 7.38 -3.53
C LEU A 75 5.02 7.07 -4.03
N GLU A 76 4.91 6.40 -5.18
CA GLU A 76 3.66 5.82 -5.68
C GLU A 76 3.79 4.30 -5.66
N VAL A 77 2.86 3.62 -5.00
CA VAL A 77 2.75 2.15 -4.98
C VAL A 77 1.43 1.75 -5.62
N THR A 78 1.50 0.96 -6.69
CA THR A 78 0.32 0.39 -7.37
C THR A 78 0.18 -1.08 -6.97
N LEU A 79 -0.97 -1.43 -6.42
CA LEU A 79 -1.30 -2.74 -5.87
C LEU A 79 -2.50 -3.32 -6.63
N PRO A 80 -2.30 -4.31 -7.51
CA PRO A 80 -3.40 -4.98 -8.19
C PRO A 80 -4.34 -5.62 -7.18
N LYS A 81 -5.64 -5.44 -7.36
CA LYS A 81 -6.65 -6.10 -6.54
C LYS A 81 -6.58 -7.60 -6.77
N LYS A 82 -6.76 -8.36 -5.70
CA LYS A 82 -6.89 -9.82 -5.79
C LYS A 82 -8.21 -10.10 -6.49
N LYS A 83 -8.19 -10.91 -7.55
CA LYS A 83 -9.43 -11.36 -8.18
C LYS A 83 -10.20 -12.18 -7.15
N GLU A 84 -11.39 -11.74 -6.77
CA GLU A 84 -12.29 -12.56 -5.98
C GLU A 84 -12.65 -13.79 -6.80
N GLU A 85 -12.38 -14.98 -6.27
CA GLU A 85 -13.11 -16.15 -6.72
C GLU A 85 -14.58 -15.88 -6.40
N LYS A 86 -15.43 -15.81 -7.44
CA LYS A 86 -16.88 -15.67 -7.24
C LYS A 86 -17.30 -16.68 -6.17
N PRO A 87 -18.05 -16.27 -5.14
CA PRO A 87 -18.52 -17.22 -4.15
C PRO A 87 -19.23 -18.35 -4.88
N LYS A 88 -18.72 -19.58 -4.73
CA LYS A 88 -19.36 -20.79 -5.21
C LYS A 88 -20.55 -21.06 -4.28
N GLY A 89 -21.59 -20.26 -4.42
CA GLY A 89 -22.86 -20.45 -3.72
C GLY A 89 -23.70 -21.44 -4.51
N GLU A 90 -24.27 -22.42 -3.81
CA GLU A 90 -25.34 -23.27 -4.33
C GLU A 90 -26.68 -22.79 -3.75
N PRO A 91 -27.78 -22.84 -4.52
CA PRO A 91 -29.10 -22.48 -4.01
C PRO A 91 -29.52 -23.44 -2.89
N ILE A 92 -29.80 -22.89 -1.70
CA ILE A 92 -30.37 -23.66 -0.58
C ILE A 92 -31.89 -23.74 -0.78
N LYS A 93 -32.42 -24.97 -0.77
CA LYS A 93 -33.88 -25.19 -0.76
C LYS A 93 -34.40 -25.13 0.68
N ILE A 94 -35.55 -24.50 0.85
CA ILE A 94 -36.33 -24.51 2.10
C ILE A 94 -37.31 -25.69 2.02
N GLU A 95 -37.40 -26.47 3.10
CA GLU A 95 -38.45 -27.47 3.34
C GLU A 95 -39.59 -26.89 4.19
#